data_AF-T1HHK0-F1
#
_entry.id   AF-T1HHK0-F1
#
_cell.length_a   1.000
_cell.length_b   1.000
_cell.length_c   1.000
_cell.angle_alpha   90.00
_cell.angle_beta   90.00
_cell.angle_gamma   90.00
#
_symmetry.space_group_name_H-M   'P 1'
#
loop_
_entity.id
_entity.type
_entity.pdbx_description
1 polymer ?
#
loop_
_entity_poly.entity_id
_entity_poly.type
_entity_poly.pdbx_seq_one_letter_code
_entity_poly.pdbx_strand_id
1 'polypeptide(L)' 'VLVSESIAWKPASGGDVPSQAIQIGYTADGEALYCGRVFHKGTIQPGKVHPSKGCLYVPYGKEELSFTDYEVLILI' A
#
# COMPACT_ATOMS: atom_id res chain seq x y z
N VAL A 1 -10.55 -11.23 4.36
CA VAL A 1 -10.45 -10.01 5.17
C VAL A 1 -9.26 -10.19 6.11
N LEU A 2 -8.39 -9.19 6.23
CA LEU A 2 -7.26 -9.21 7.17
C LEU A 2 -7.73 -8.62 8.51
N VAL A 3 -7.51 -9.35 9.61
CA VAL A 3 -7.91 -8.95 10.96
C VAL A 3 -6.75 -9.26 11.91
N SER A 4 -6.33 -8.28 12.70
CA SER A 4 -5.28 -8.42 13.70
C SER A 4 -5.41 -7.28 14.72
N GLU A 5 -5.04 -7.54 15.97
CA GLU A 5 -4.93 -6.51 17.01
C GLU A 5 -3.54 -5.84 17.01
N SER A 6 -2.59 -6.44 16.30
CA SER A 6 -1.19 -6.02 16.23
C SER A 6 -0.86 -5.40 14.87
N ILE A 7 -1.63 -4.38 14.46
CA ILE A 7 -1.37 -3.64 13.21
C ILE A 7 -1.43 -2.13 13.42
N ALA A 8 -0.64 -1.40 12.63
CA ALA A 8 -0.68 0.05 12.54
C ALA A 8 -0.48 0.52 11.10
N TRP A 9 -0.79 1.80 10.85
CA TRP A 9 -0.54 2.46 9.57
C TRP A 9 0.62 3.44 9.74
N LYS A 10 1.64 3.28 8.89
CA LYS A 10 2.85 4.10 8.94
C LYS A 10 2.98 4.95 7.66
N PRO A 11 3.12 6.28 7.75
CA PRO A 11 3.38 7.11 6.58
C PRO A 11 4.65 6.67 5.85
N ALA A 12 4.58 6.67 4.51
CA ALA A 12 5.69 6.36 3.62
C ALA A 12 5.48 7.08 2.27
N SER A 13 6.52 7.11 1.45
CA SER A 13 6.42 7.70 0.12
C SER A 13 7.51 7.18 -0.83
N GLY A 14 7.32 7.42 -2.13
CA GLY A 14 8.38 7.21 -3.14
C GLY A 14 8.84 5.76 -3.30
N GLY A 15 8.06 4.79 -2.83
CA GLY A 15 8.40 3.37 -2.87
C GLY A 15 8.95 2.84 -1.55
N ASP A 16 9.10 3.70 -0.53
CA ASP A 16 9.57 3.29 0.79
C ASP A 16 8.59 2.29 1.44
N VAL A 17 9.16 1.22 1.97
CA VAL A 17 8.42 0.15 2.62
C VAL A 17 9.10 -0.16 3.96
N PRO A 18 8.41 0.09 5.09
CA PRO A 18 8.93 -0.28 6.40
C PRO A 18 9.21 -1.78 6.51
N SER A 19 10.22 -2.17 7.28
CA SER A 19 10.60 -3.58 7.47
C SER A 19 9.47 -4.48 8.03
N GLN A 20 8.52 -3.89 8.76
CA GLN A 20 7.36 -4.58 9.35
C GLN A 20 6.13 -4.61 8.41
N ALA A 21 6.28 -4.17 7.16
CA ALA A 21 5.17 -4.08 6.22
C ALA A 21 4.59 -5.45 5.90
N ILE A 22 3.26 -5.51 5.83
CA ILE A 22 2.55 -6.73 5.44
C ILE A 22 2.62 -6.86 3.92
N GLN A 23 3.36 -7.88 3.49
CA GLN A 23 3.39 -8.30 2.09
C GLN A 23 2.07 -8.99 1.73
N ILE A 24 1.47 -8.59 0.60
CA ILE A 24 0.16 -9.09 0.14
C ILE A 24 0.22 -9.84 -1.19
N GLY A 25 1.38 -9.91 -1.82
CA GLY A 25 1.56 -10.66 -3.05
C GLY A 25 2.88 -10.36 -3.74
N TYR A 26 2.92 -10.71 -5.03
CA TYR A 26 4.07 -10.52 -5.90
C TYR A 26 3.60 -10.06 -7.30
N THR A 27 4.46 -9.34 -8.01
CA THR A 27 4.29 -9.10 -9.45
C THR A 27 4.59 -10.39 -10.24
N ALA A 28 4.31 -10.38 -11.55
CA ALA A 28 4.68 -11.49 -12.44
C ALA A 28 6.19 -11.77 -12.46
N ASP A 29 7.01 -10.74 -12.24
CA ASP A 29 8.47 -10.82 -12.19
C ASP A 29 8.99 -11.13 -10.77
N GLY A 30 8.10 -11.35 -9.80
CA GLY A 30 8.45 -11.76 -8.44
C GLY A 30 8.72 -10.61 -7.45
N GLU A 31 8.48 -9.36 -7.83
CA GLU A 31 8.63 -8.23 -6.90
C GLU A 31 7.53 -8.24 -5.84
N ALA A 32 7.91 -8.09 -4.57
CA ALA A 32 6.97 -8.03 -3.45
C ALA A 32 6.06 -6.79 -3.51
N LEU A 33 4.77 -6.98 -3.26
CA LEU A 33 3.78 -5.93 -3.13
C LEU A 33 3.26 -5.85 -1.69
N TYR A 34 2.97 -4.65 -1.22
CA TYR A 34 2.60 -4.40 0.19
C TYR A 34 1.24 -3.73 0.31
N CYS A 35 0.57 -3.94 1.44
CA CYS A 35 -0.70 -3.28 1.70
C CYS A 35 -0.47 -1.80 2.05
N GLY A 36 -1.10 -0.91 1.28
CA GLY A 36 -1.10 0.52 1.56
C GLY A 36 -2.48 1.13 1.47
N ARG A 37 -2.59 2.39 1.90
CA ARG A 37 -3.80 3.19 1.74
C ARG A 37 -3.47 4.66 1.50
N VAL A 38 -4.44 5.38 0.96
CA VAL A 38 -4.38 6.85 0.78
C VAL A 38 -5.74 7.47 1.08
N PHE A 39 -5.77 8.72 1.52
CA PHE A 39 -6.99 9.50 1.56
C PHE A 39 -7.24 10.14 0.19
N HIS A 40 -8.29 9.68 -0.51
CA HIS A 40 -8.65 10.17 -1.83
C HIS A 40 -10.14 10.53 -1.86
N LYS A 41 -10.46 11.74 -2.32
CA LYS A 41 -11.84 12.24 -2.50
C LYS A 41 -12.74 12.02 -1.28
N GLY A 42 -12.25 12.36 -0.09
CA GLY A 42 -13.03 12.30 1.15
C GLY A 42 -13.12 10.91 1.79
N THR A 43 -12.43 9.91 1.24
CA THR A 43 -12.48 8.52 1.72
C THR A 43 -11.08 7.93 1.80
N ILE A 44 -10.91 6.92 2.67
CA ILE A 44 -9.70 6.12 2.72
C ILE A 44 -9.83 5.00 1.68
N GLN A 45 -8.87 4.92 0.78
CA GLN A 45 -8.82 3.92 -0.28
C GLN A 45 -7.61 2.99 -0.06
N PRO A 46 -7.83 1.67 0.14
CA PRO A 46 -6.75 0.70 0.20
C PRO A 46 -6.23 0.36 -1.19
N GLY A 47 -4.98 -0.10 -1.27
CA GLY A 47 -4.32 -0.46 -2.51
C GLY A 47 -3.05 -1.29 -2.31
N LYS A 48 -2.27 -1.41 -3.39
CA LYS A 48 -1.00 -2.14 -3.41
C LYS A 48 0.17 -1.17 -3.59
N VAL A 49 1.12 -1.18 -2.67
CA VAL A 49 2.39 -0.46 -2.82
C VAL A 49 3.31 -1.29 -3.71
N HIS A 50 3.86 -0.64 -4.72
CA HIS A 50 4.82 -1.21 -5.67
C HIS A 50 6.15 -0.46 -5.53
N PRO A 51 7.11 -1.02 -4.76
CA PRO A 51 8.34 -0.32 -4.39
C PRO A 51 9.14 0.21 -5.59
N SER A 52 9.38 -0.62 -6.61
CA SER A 52 10.16 -0.22 -7.78
C SER A 52 9.47 0.81 -8.68
N LYS A 53 8.14 0.92 -8.59
CA LYS A 53 7.35 1.97 -9.27
C LYS A 53 7.19 3.22 -8.41
N GLY A 54 7.65 3.19 -7.17
CA GLY A 54 7.68 4.34 -6.27
C GLY A 54 6.30 4.79 -5.77
N CYS A 55 5.27 3.95 -5.88
CA CYS A 55 3.88 4.39 -5.68
C CYS A 55 2.95 3.34 -5.07
N LEU A 56 1.83 3.83 -4.54
CA LEU A 56 0.64 3.06 -4.20
C LEU A 56 -0.34 3.10 -5.38
N TYR A 57 -0.78 1.94 -5.83
CA TYR A 57 -1.86 1.80 -6.80
C TYR A 57 -3.20 1.52 -6.10
N VAL A 58 -4.23 2.30 -6.44
CA VAL A 58 -5.58 2.22 -5.87
C VAL A 58 -6.63 2.11 -6.98
N PRO A 59 -7.51 1.10 -6.94
CA PRO A 59 -8.64 1.06 -7.84
C PRO A 59 -9.68 2.13 -7.47
N TYR A 60 -10.00 3.03 -8.39
CA TYR A 60 -11.00 4.07 -8.19
C TYR A 60 -11.72 4.40 -9.50
N GLY A 61 -13.05 4.34 -9.50
CA GLY A 61 -13.84 4.77 -10.67
C GLY A 61 -13.55 4.01 -11.96
N LYS A 62 -13.25 2.70 -11.89
CA LYS A 62 -12.83 1.82 -13.00
C LYS A 62 -11.39 2.05 -13.50
N GLU A 63 -10.65 2.96 -12.89
CA GLU A 63 -9.25 3.22 -13.19
C GLU A 63 -8.37 2.73 -12.04
N GLU A 64 -7.06 2.57 -12.32
CA GLU A 64 -6.04 2.37 -11.30
C GLU A 64 -5.26 3.69 -11.16
N LEU A 65 -5.46 4.36 -10.05
CA LEU A 65 -4.77 5.61 -9.73
C LEU A 65 -3.44 5.31 -9.04
N SER A 66 -2.44 6.18 -9.23
CA SER A 66 -1.14 6.07 -8.57
C SER A 66 -0.88 7.26 -7.64
N PHE A 67 -0.31 6.99 -6.47
CA PHE A 67 0.01 7.99 -5.45
C PHE A 67 1.43 7.78 -4.93
N THR A 68 2.20 8.86 -4.82
CA THR A 68 3.58 8.84 -4.29
C THR A 68 3.64 8.89 -2.78
N ASP A 69 2.61 9.45 -2.13
CA ASP A 69 2.51 9.60 -0.68
C ASP A 69 1.33 8.77 -0.17
N TYR A 70 1.60 7.93 0.83
CA TYR A 70 0.67 6.92 1.31
C TYR A 70 1.00 6.46 2.73
N GLU A 71 0.18 5.57 3.27
CA GLU A 71 0.51 4.82 4.48
C GLU A 71 0.64 3.34 4.15
N VAL A 72 1.59 2.65 4.79
CA VAL A 72 1.81 1.21 4.68
C VAL A 72 1.27 0.52 5.93
N LEU A 73 0.57 -0.59 5.75
CA LEU A 73 0.12 -1.43 6.85
C LEU A 73 1.30 -2.23 7.40
N ILE A 74 1.59 -2.05 8.69
CA ILE A 74 2.68 -2.71 9.39
C ILE A 74 2.16 -3.59 10.52
N LEU A 75 2.92 -4.64 10.86
CA LEU A 75 2.76 -5.37 12.10
C LEU A 75 3.47 -4.64 13.24
N ILE A 76 2.85 -4.59 14.42
CA ILE A 76 3.45 -4.07 15.65
C ILE A 76 3.80 -5.19 16.63
#